data_AF-A0AAX3MFK3-F1
#
_entry.id   AF-A0AAX3MFK3-F1
#
_cell.length_a   1.000
_cell.length_b   1.000
_cell.length_c   1.000
_cell.angle_alpha   90.00
_cell.angle_beta   90.00
_cell.angle_gamma   90.00
#
_symmetry.space_group_name_H-M   'P 1'
#
loop_
_entity.id
_entity.type
_entity.pdbx_description
1 polymer ?
#
loop_
_entity_poly.entity_id
_entity_poly.type
_entity_poly.pdbx_seq_one_letter_code
_entity_poly.pdbx_strand_id
1 'polypeptide(L)' 'MLRHIDRITWRNGWHLNGRPAHVAEIRPIFDGRVAAARSVWEKYEEEKAKLREQNLSGAAYEAGCRVLSEALGI' A
#
# COMPACT_ATOMS: atom_id res chain seq x y z
N MET A 1 8.32 -0.17 15.68
CA MET A 1 8.19 1.14 15.00
C MET A 1 9.02 1.08 13.72
N LEU A 2 8.38 1.08 12.55
CA LEU A 2 9.04 1.19 11.23
C LEU A 2 9.63 2.60 11.10
N ARG A 3 10.81 2.82 11.69
CA ARG A 3 11.55 4.08 11.59
C ARG A 3 12.48 3.96 10.38
N HIS A 4 12.27 4.82 9.39
CA HIS A 4 12.91 4.76 8.06
C HIS A 4 12.36 3.59 7.23
N ILE A 5 11.84 3.84 6.02
CA ILE A 5 11.39 2.76 5.13
C ILE A 5 12.61 1.91 4.80
N ASP A 6 12.69 0.72 5.40
CA ASP A 6 13.76 -0.24 5.13
C ASP A 6 13.89 -0.49 3.62
N ARG A 7 15.00 -0.10 3.01
CA ARG A 7 15.16 -0.23 1.57
C ARG A 7 15.56 -1.67 1.25
N ILE A 8 14.59 -2.46 0.80
CA ILE A 8 14.81 -3.81 0.28
C ILE A 8 15.13 -3.71 -1.21
N THR A 9 16.28 -4.24 -1.63
CA THR A 9 16.70 -4.27 -3.03
C THR A 9 17.24 -5.64 -3.42
N TRP A 10 17.16 -5.99 -4.70
CA TRP A 10 17.74 -7.21 -5.25
C TRP A 10 18.86 -6.87 -6.24
N ARG A 11 20.09 -7.31 -5.95
CA ARG A 11 21.24 -7.21 -6.85
C ARG A 11 22.21 -8.35 -6.50
N ASN A 12 22.14 -9.45 -7.23
CA ASN A 12 22.88 -10.69 -6.95
C ASN A 12 22.66 -11.20 -5.51
N GLY A 13 21.44 -11.06 -5.00
CA GLY A 13 21.08 -11.35 -3.61
C GLY A 13 20.29 -10.21 -2.97
N TRP A 14 19.66 -10.51 -1.84
CA TRP A 14 18.90 -9.55 -1.08
C TRP A 14 19.82 -8.55 -0.40
N HIS A 15 19.40 -7.29 -0.42
CA HIS A 15 20.04 -6.23 0.34
C HIS A 15 19.00 -5.47 1.16
N LEU A 16 19.28 -5.28 2.43
CA LEU A 16 18.51 -4.47 3.38
C LEU A 16 19.30 -3.20 3.68
N ASN A 17 18.73 -2.03 3.34
CA ASN A 17 19.38 -0.73 3.50
C ASN A 17 20.77 -0.66 2.83
N GLY A 18 20.93 -1.34 1.69
CA GLY A 18 22.18 -1.39 0.93
C GLY A 18 23.22 -2.39 1.43
N ARG A 19 22.94 -3.15 2.49
CA ARG A 19 23.81 -4.23 2.98
C ARG A 19 23.26 -5.59 2.55
N PRO A 20 24.10 -6.57 2.18
CA PRO A 20 23.65 -7.93 1.95
C PRO A 20 22.85 -8.46 3.14
N ALA A 21 21.74 -9.12 2.86
CA ALA A 21 20.83 -9.67 3.86
C ALA A 21 20.35 -11.06 3.44
N HIS A 22 20.02 -11.91 4.40
CA HIS A 22 19.39 -13.19 4.11
C HIS A 22 17.88 -13.02 3.91
N VAL A 23 17.26 -13.92 3.14
CA VAL A 23 15.80 -13.88 2.88
C VAL A 23 14.97 -13.93 4.17
N ALA A 24 15.48 -14.59 5.22
CA ALA A 24 14.84 -14.67 6.53
C ALA A 24 14.72 -13.30 7.24
N GLU A 25 15.61 -12.36 6.95
CA GLU A 25 15.58 -10.99 7.47
C GLU A 25 14.62 -10.10 6.66
N ILE A 26 14.48 -10.38 5.36
CA ILE A 26 13.60 -9.65 4.45
C ILE A 26 12.14 -10.02 4.66
N ARG A 27 11.85 -11.31 4.87
CA ARG A 27 10.47 -11.82 4.86
C ARG A 27 9.54 -11.10 5.84
N PRO A 28 9.90 -10.89 7.12
CA PRO A 28 9.02 -10.19 8.07
C PRO A 28 8.73 -8.75 7.67
N ILE A 29 9.69 -8.05 7.06
CA ILE A 29 9.53 -6.67 6.59
C ILE A 29 8.59 -6.64 5.39
N PHE A 30 8.77 -7.56 4.44
CA PHE A 30 7.91 -7.68 3.27
C PHE A 30 6.48 -8.05 3.66
N ASP A 31 6.30 -9.06 4.51
CA ASP A 31 4.98 -9.52 4.97
C ASP A 31 4.25 -8.41 5.74
N GLY A 32 4.98 -7.65 6.58
CA GLY A 32 4.43 -6.47 7.26
C GLY A 32 3.97 -5.38 6.29
N ARG A 33 4.69 -5.16 5.18
CA ARG A 33 4.28 -4.21 4.11
C ARG A 33 3.05 -4.70 3.36
N VAL A 34 3.02 -5.98 3.01
CA VAL A 34 1.87 -6.57 2.32
C VAL A 34 0.63 -6.46 3.20
N ALA A 35 0.74 -6.77 4.50
CA ALA A 35 -0.39 -6.63 5.44
C ALA A 35 -0.87 -5.19 5.56
N ALA A 36 0.04 -4.22 5.68
CA ALA A 36 -0.31 -2.80 5.75
C ALA A 36 -0.96 -2.30 4.45
N ALA A 37 -0.37 -2.62 3.29
CA ALA A 37 -0.90 -2.25 1.99
C ALA A 37 -2.28 -2.88 1.74
N ARG A 38 -2.47 -4.15 2.13
CA ARG A 38 -3.74 -4.85 2.03
C ARG A 38 -4.82 -4.18 2.87
N SER A 39 -4.52 -3.79 4.10
CA SER A 39 -5.49 -3.11 4.96
C SER A 39 -5.94 -1.77 4.37
N VAL A 40 -5.02 -0.99 3.79
CA VAL A 40 -5.36 0.26 3.10
C VAL A 40 -6.20 0.01 1.85
N TRP A 41 -5.84 -1.01 1.06
CA TRP A 41 -6.58 -1.41 -0.13
C TRP A 41 -8.01 -1.87 0.17
N GLU A 42 -8.19 -2.71 1.19
CA GLU A 42 -9.50 -3.19 1.63
C GLU A 42 -10.40 -2.02 2.04
N LYS A 43 -9.85 -1.05 2.78
CA LYS A 43 -10.57 0.18 3.15
C LYS A 43 -10.94 1.04 1.94
N TYR A 44 -10.01 1.19 0.98
CA TYR A 44 -10.29 1.92 -0.26
C TYR A 44 -11.44 1.29 -1.05
N GLU A 45 -11.42 -0.02 -1.24
CA GLU A 45 -12.47 -0.73 -1.99
C GLU A 45 -13.83 -0.71 -1.27
N GLU A 46 -13.85 -0.76 0.06
CA GLU A 46 -15.09 -0.59 0.85
C GLU A 46 -15.72 0.80 0.62
N GLU A 47 -14.94 1.88 0.76
CA GLU A 47 -15.44 3.25 0.57
C GLU A 47 -15.83 3.51 -0.89
N LYS A 48 -15.10 2.95 -1.83
CA LYS A 48 -15.41 3.02 -3.26
C LYS A 48 -16.72 2.30 -3.60
N ALA A 49 -17.03 1.18 -2.94
CA ALA A 49 -18.32 0.52 -3.08
C ALA A 49 -19.46 1.44 -2.59
N LYS A 50 -19.30 2.11 -1.45
CA LYS A 50 -20.26 3.12 -0.95
C LYS A 50 -20.46 4.28 -1.93
N LEU A 51 -19.39 4.73 -2.60
CA LEU A 51 -19.50 5.75 -3.66
C LEU A 51 -20.29 5.26 -4.87
N ARG A 52 -20.17 3.98 -5.25
CA ARG A 52 -20.95 3.42 -6.37
C ARG A 52 -22.44 3.40 -6.08
N GLU A 53 -22.84 3.20 -4.83
CA GLU A 53 -24.26 3.18 -4.42
C GLU A 53 -24.95 4.55 -4.55
N GLN A 54 -24.17 5.64 -4.63
CA GLN A 54 -24.71 7.01 -4.74
C GLN A 54 -25.18 7.40 -6.15
N ASN A 55 -25.08 6.49 -7.13
CA ASN A 55 -25.52 6.70 -8.52
C ASN A 55 -24.96 8.00 -9.15
N LEU A 56 -23.69 8.28 -8.86
CA LEU A 56 -22.97 9.46 -9.32
C LEU A 56 -22.73 9.41 -10.85
N SER A 57 -22.55 10.58 -11.47
CA SER A 57 -21.99 10.63 -12.83
C SER A 57 -20.54 10.12 -12.81
N GLY A 58 -20.06 9.61 -13.95
CA GLY A 58 -18.70 9.06 -14.04
C GLY A 58 -17.61 10.03 -13.54
N ALA A 59 -17.73 11.32 -13.88
CA ALA A 59 -16.79 12.35 -13.44
C ALA A 59 -16.84 12.61 -11.92
N ALA A 60 -18.04 12.61 -11.32
CA ALA A 60 -18.20 12.80 -9.88
C ALA A 60 -17.69 11.58 -9.10
N TYR A 61 -17.91 10.37 -9.62
CA TYR A 61 -17.37 9.14 -9.05
C TYR A 61 -15.84 9.11 -9.10
N GLU A 62 -15.24 9.51 -10.22
CA GLU A 62 -13.77 9.60 -10.36
C GLU A 62 -13.18 10.62 -9.38
N ALA A 63 -13.79 11.80 -9.26
CA ALA A 63 -13.39 12.80 -8.27
C ALA A 63 -13.48 12.26 -6.83
N GLY A 64 -14.55 11.53 -6.50
CA GLY A 64 -14.71 10.87 -5.20
C GLY A 64 -13.62 9.84 -4.93
N CYS A 65 -13.27 9.01 -5.92
CA CYS A 65 -12.18 8.04 -5.80
C CYS A 65 -10.84 8.74 -5.55
N ARG A 66 -10.59 9.89 -6.20
CA ARG A 66 -9.36 10.67 -5.99
C ARG A 66 -9.26 11.19 -4.55
N VAL A 67 -10.36 11.73 -4.02
CA VAL A 67 -10.41 12.20 -2.63
C VAL A 67 -10.18 11.04 -1.64
N LEU A 68 -10.74 9.86 -1.91
CA LEU A 68 -10.48 8.67 -1.09
C LEU A 68 -9.00 8.25 -1.14
N SER A 69 -8.38 8.27 -2.32
CA SER A 69 -6.96 7.98 -2.50
C SER A 69 -6.09 8.91 -1.67
N GLU A 70 -6.33 10.22 -1.80
CA GLU A 70 -5.61 11.27 -1.05
C GLU A 70 -5.79 11.11 0.46
N ALA A 71 -7.01 10.84 0.93
CA ALA A 71 -7.29 10.63 2.36
C ALA A 71 -6.62 9.38 2.94
N LEU A 72 -6.40 8.35 2.11
CA LEU A 72 -5.71 7.12 2.48
C LEU A 72 -4.19 7.18 2.25
N GLY A 73 -3.69 8.26 1.63
CA GLY A 73 -2.27 8.47 1.35
C GLY A 73 -1.72 7.54 0.27
N ILE A 74 -2.55 7.13 -0.68
CA ILE A 74 -2.20 6.25 -1.82
C ILE A 74 -2.36 6.95 -3.17
#